data_AF-A0A2N2FUE4-F1
#
_entry.id   AF-A0A2N2FUE4-F1
#
_cell.length_a   1.000
_cell.length_b   1.000
_cell.length_c   1.000
_cell.angle_alpha   90.00
_cell.angle_beta   90.00
_cell.angle_gamma   90.00
#
_symmetry.space_group_name_H-M   'P 1'
#
loop_
_entity.id
_entity.type
_entity.pdbx_description
1 polymer ?
#
loop_
_entity_poly.entity_id
_entity_poly.type
_entity_poly.pdbx_seq_one_letter_code
_entity_poly.pdbx_strand_id
1 'polypeptide(L)'
;MKYFFGFLLLVLLAAPVSAQELPEAAPEPAEEAGMIARVADRFHLGTTERLVSLSEYLDSFFLNPDNRRFDYRRTRLLAQLGLQVDSNGDLLVLQRLSARIVLPRLEERVSLYFSGEGEDLDRTEEEKSTSPFYLPAIESTRVRFGFNTSLRFVFTKSDIYLVQNQLGVRFRPNLDPYNELSGQLRIPLGRKFLWQPGQSFYWRESSGFGETTRYDLDYALKPGAIIRLHQEGTLSQESNGFEHLHSLSYLRQLGNERGYVLSLEARGETSPKKQMTQYLVVFAWKELVHRDWLYIETGSKLRFSEDDNFAPVPALFFSLIADFSGRKGAQPPSHPRVESTPVPL
;
A
#
# COMPACT_ATOMS: atom_id res chain seq x y z
N MET A 1 -17.16 3.88 45.50
CA MET A 1 -17.97 4.56 44.46
C MET A 1 -17.88 3.69 43.22
N LYS A 2 -18.98 2.99 42.90
CA LYS A 2 -19.07 1.93 41.89
C LYS A 2 -19.56 2.54 40.58
N TYR A 3 -18.81 2.44 39.50
CA TYR A 3 -19.36 2.44 38.14
C TYR A 3 -18.61 1.42 37.29
N PHE A 4 -19.20 0.22 37.26
CA PHE A 4 -19.06 -0.78 36.22
C PHE A 4 -19.64 -0.16 34.93
N PHE A 5 -18.87 -0.06 33.85
CA PHE A 5 -19.43 0.18 32.52
C PHE A 5 -19.00 -0.98 31.62
N GLY A 6 -19.96 -1.89 31.41
CA GLY A 6 -19.81 -3.03 30.52
C GLY A 6 -19.75 -2.58 29.07
N PHE A 7 -18.79 -3.13 28.33
CA PHE A 7 -18.70 -2.98 26.89
C PHE A 7 -19.80 -3.83 26.25
N LEU A 8 -20.88 -3.17 25.80
CA LEU A 8 -21.94 -3.80 25.03
C LEU A 8 -21.48 -3.90 23.57
N LEU A 9 -21.19 -5.13 23.15
CA LEU A 9 -20.98 -5.55 21.77
C LEU A 9 -22.29 -5.31 20.99
N LEU A 10 -22.37 -4.23 20.20
CA LEU A 10 -23.50 -4.01 19.30
C LEU A 10 -23.28 -4.82 18.01
N VAL A 11 -23.74 -6.07 18.02
CA VAL A 11 -23.96 -6.87 16.81
C VAL A 11 -25.13 -6.23 16.07
N LEU A 12 -24.88 -5.67 14.88
CA LEU A 12 -25.95 -5.25 13.98
C LEU A 12 -26.71 -6.51 13.54
N LEU A 13 -27.86 -6.78 14.18
CA LEU A 13 -28.85 -7.71 13.67
C LEU A 13 -29.42 -7.10 12.38
N ALA A 14 -29.22 -7.79 11.26
CA ALA A 14 -30.03 -7.62 10.08
C ALA A 14 -31.49 -7.96 10.46
N ALA A 15 -32.33 -6.94 10.64
CA ALA A 15 -33.77 -7.14 10.68
C ALA A 15 -34.24 -7.55 9.28
N PRO A 16 -35.14 -8.55 9.15
CA PRO A 16 -35.69 -8.91 7.86
C PRO A 16 -36.55 -7.73 7.38
N VAL A 17 -36.15 -7.11 6.28
CA VAL A 17 -37.01 -6.16 5.57
C VAL A 17 -38.23 -6.96 5.12
N SER A 18 -39.37 -6.68 5.73
CA SER A 18 -40.67 -7.15 5.29
C SER A 18 -40.85 -6.70 3.84
N ALA A 19 -40.92 -7.67 2.93
CA ALA A 19 -41.15 -7.44 1.51
C ALA A 19 -42.56 -6.86 1.32
N GLN A 20 -42.64 -5.54 1.27
CA GLN A 20 -43.80 -4.84 0.76
C GLN A 20 -43.61 -4.79 -0.75
N GLU A 21 -44.47 -5.48 -1.51
CA GLU A 21 -44.46 -5.49 -2.97
C GLU A 21 -44.57 -4.05 -3.49
N LEU A 22 -43.41 -3.49 -3.86
CA LEU A 22 -43.30 -2.27 -4.63
C LEU A 22 -43.70 -2.58 -6.08
N PRO A 23 -44.38 -1.65 -6.77
CA PRO A 23 -44.83 -1.86 -8.14
C PRO A 23 -43.62 -2.15 -9.04
N GLU A 24 -43.77 -3.17 -9.90
CA GLU A 24 -42.79 -3.64 -10.88
C GLU A 24 -42.44 -2.51 -11.85
N ALA A 25 -41.35 -1.79 -11.53
CA ALA A 25 -40.73 -0.85 -12.43
C ALA A 25 -39.88 -1.60 -13.46
N ALA A 26 -39.96 -1.12 -14.70
CA ALA A 26 -39.42 -1.63 -15.96
C ALA A 26 -37.93 -2.08 -15.94
N PRO A 27 -37.47 -2.87 -16.95
CA PRO A 27 -36.19 -3.59 -16.93
C PRO A 27 -34.97 -2.73 -17.33
N GLU A 28 -34.83 -1.52 -16.78
CA GLU A 28 -33.68 -0.64 -17.08
C GLU A 28 -32.38 -0.83 -16.25
N PRO A 29 -32.32 -1.48 -15.07
CA PRO A 29 -31.07 -1.51 -14.29
C PRO A 29 -29.98 -2.41 -14.87
N ALA A 30 -30.33 -3.41 -15.70
CA ALA A 30 -29.38 -4.36 -16.26
C ALA A 30 -28.63 -3.84 -17.51
N GLU A 31 -29.32 -3.08 -18.38
CA GLU A 31 -28.68 -2.46 -19.54
C GLU A 31 -27.76 -1.30 -19.15
N GLU A 32 -28.18 -0.47 -18.20
CA GLU A 32 -27.36 0.62 -17.66
C GLU A 32 -26.11 0.10 -16.94
N ALA A 33 -26.25 -0.93 -16.09
CA ALA A 33 -25.10 -1.58 -15.46
C ALA A 33 -24.13 -2.17 -16.49
N GLY A 34 -24.65 -2.75 -17.57
CA GLY A 34 -23.85 -3.24 -18.70
C GLY A 34 -23.13 -2.13 -19.47
N MET A 35 -23.75 -0.96 -19.61
CA MET A 35 -23.15 0.21 -20.26
C MET A 35 -22.00 0.80 -19.43
N ILE A 36 -22.22 0.99 -18.12
CA ILE A 36 -21.21 1.50 -17.19
C ILE A 36 -20.00 0.55 -17.15
N ALA A 37 -20.24 -0.76 -17.07
CA ALA A 37 -19.18 -1.77 -17.10
C ALA A 37 -18.33 -1.69 -18.39
N ARG A 38 -18.96 -1.48 -19.56
CA ARG A 38 -18.25 -1.34 -20.84
C ARG A 38 -17.41 -0.07 -20.91
N VAL A 39 -17.92 1.05 -20.38
CA VAL A 39 -17.18 2.31 -20.33
C VAL A 39 -15.98 2.18 -19.38
N ALA A 40 -16.18 1.57 -18.21
CA ALA A 40 -15.13 1.29 -17.24
C ALA A 40 -14.03 0.37 -17.84
N ASP A 41 -14.43 -0.71 -18.50
CA ASP A 41 -13.50 -1.64 -19.16
C ASP A 41 -12.71 -0.93 -20.29
N ARG A 42 -13.35 -0.04 -21.07
CA ARG A 42 -12.67 0.75 -22.11
C ARG A 42 -11.69 1.76 -21.53
N PHE A 43 -12.07 2.42 -20.43
CA PHE A 43 -11.21 3.36 -19.73
C PHE A 43 -9.98 2.66 -19.15
N HIS A 44 -10.18 1.49 -18.52
CA HIS A 44 -9.09 0.66 -18.01
C HIS A 44 -8.12 0.27 -19.12
N LEU A 45 -8.62 -0.31 -20.20
CA LEU A 45 -7.80 -0.77 -21.32
C LEU A 45 -7.02 0.38 -21.96
N GLY A 46 -7.67 1.52 -22.23
CA GLY A 46 -7.00 2.69 -22.79
C GLY A 46 -5.96 3.30 -21.84
N THR A 47 -6.16 3.22 -20.52
CA THR A 47 -5.18 3.71 -19.53
C THR A 47 -3.97 2.78 -19.45
N THR A 48 -4.19 1.46 -19.41
CA THR A 48 -3.12 0.46 -19.43
C THR A 48 -2.30 0.56 -20.72
N GLU A 49 -2.94 0.70 -21.89
CA GLU A 49 -2.23 0.87 -23.16
C GLU A 49 -1.36 2.12 -23.18
N ARG A 50 -1.88 3.27 -22.72
CA ARG A 50 -1.09 4.51 -22.62
C ARG A 50 0.09 4.37 -21.66
N LEU A 51 -0.09 3.68 -20.54
CA LEU A 51 0.97 3.46 -19.57
C LEU A 51 2.09 2.57 -20.14
N VAL A 52 1.73 1.54 -20.91
CA VAL A 52 2.67 0.71 -21.67
C VAL A 52 3.37 1.54 -22.75
N SER A 53 2.65 2.33 -23.54
CA SER A 53 3.25 3.19 -24.57
C SER A 53 4.20 4.24 -23.98
N LEU A 54 3.91 4.76 -22.79
CA LEU A 54 4.81 5.67 -22.09
C LEU A 54 6.11 4.96 -21.67
N SER A 55 6.00 3.74 -21.16
CA SER A 55 7.16 2.89 -20.84
C SER A 55 8.01 2.63 -22.08
N GLU A 56 7.39 2.28 -23.21
CA GLU A 56 8.07 2.09 -24.51
C GLU A 56 8.75 3.37 -25.02
N TYR A 57 8.05 4.51 -24.91
CA TYR A 57 8.57 5.82 -25.30
C TYR A 57 9.81 6.20 -24.47
N LEU A 58 9.74 6.08 -23.14
CA LEU A 58 10.86 6.36 -22.25
C LEU A 58 12.04 5.42 -22.51
N ASP A 59 11.79 4.13 -22.73
CA ASP A 59 12.80 3.13 -23.11
C ASP A 59 13.50 3.49 -24.43
N SER A 60 12.79 4.09 -25.39
CA SER A 60 13.32 4.41 -26.72
C SER A 60 14.42 5.47 -26.72
N PHE A 61 14.49 6.32 -25.69
CA PHE A 61 15.53 7.33 -25.56
C PHE A 61 16.90 6.76 -25.23
N PHE A 62 16.97 5.62 -24.53
CA PHE A 62 18.23 5.13 -23.96
C PHE A 62 18.96 4.14 -24.87
N LEU A 63 18.27 3.45 -25.79
CA LEU A 63 18.86 2.41 -26.63
C LEU A 63 18.24 2.34 -28.04
N ASN A 64 19.10 2.16 -29.05
CA ASN A 64 18.74 1.93 -30.46
C ASN A 64 17.73 0.78 -30.60
N PRO A 65 16.84 0.80 -31.63
CA PRO A 65 15.78 -0.17 -31.79
C PRO A 65 16.35 -1.57 -32.12
N ASP A 66 16.63 -2.37 -31.10
CA ASP A 66 16.86 -3.79 -31.25
C ASP A 66 15.50 -4.50 -31.27
N ASN A 67 15.28 -5.42 -32.22
CA ASN A 67 13.97 -6.05 -32.54
C ASN A 67 13.48 -7.06 -31.48
N ARG A 68 13.89 -6.92 -30.22
CA ARG A 68 13.49 -7.82 -29.13
C ARG A 68 12.13 -7.39 -28.58
N ARG A 69 11.20 -8.34 -28.47
CA ARG A 69 9.93 -8.14 -27.78
C ARG A 69 10.20 -8.13 -26.27
N PHE A 70 10.13 -6.96 -25.65
CA PHE A 70 10.27 -6.80 -24.20
C PHE A 70 8.90 -6.90 -23.50
N ASP A 71 8.88 -7.37 -22.25
CA ASP A 71 7.66 -7.51 -21.46
C ASP A 71 7.43 -6.28 -20.57
N TYR A 72 6.59 -5.37 -21.06
CA TYR A 72 6.23 -4.12 -20.39
C TYR A 72 5.18 -4.28 -19.28
N ARG A 73 4.75 -5.51 -18.95
CA ARG A 73 3.65 -5.80 -18.00
C ARG A 73 3.95 -5.46 -16.55
N ARG A 74 5.20 -5.22 -16.20
CA ARG A 74 5.62 -4.83 -14.84
C ARG A 74 5.38 -3.36 -14.51
N THR A 75 4.97 -2.59 -15.52
CA THR A 75 4.49 -1.23 -15.37
C THR A 75 3.06 -1.22 -14.81
N ARG A 76 2.81 -0.41 -13.77
CA ARG A 76 1.57 -0.39 -13.00
C ARG A 76 1.16 1.02 -12.64
N LEU A 77 -0.15 1.27 -12.65
CA LEU A 77 -0.77 2.48 -12.10
C LEU A 77 -1.88 2.03 -11.13
N LEU A 78 -1.86 2.59 -9.93
CA LEU A 78 -2.88 2.41 -8.90
C LEU A 78 -3.55 3.75 -8.64
N ALA A 79 -4.88 3.77 -8.74
CA ALA A 79 -5.70 4.93 -8.39
C ALA A 79 -6.67 4.53 -7.28
N GLN A 80 -6.73 5.32 -6.20
CA GLN A 80 -7.69 5.18 -5.12
C GLN A 80 -8.43 6.48 -4.93
N LEU A 81 -9.75 6.39 -4.81
CA LEU A 81 -10.61 7.49 -4.41
C LEU A 81 -11.56 6.99 -3.32
N GLY A 82 -11.69 7.75 -2.25
CA GLY A 82 -12.49 7.36 -1.10
C GLY A 82 -12.92 8.53 -0.23
N LEU A 83 -13.72 8.21 0.76
CA LEU A 83 -14.24 9.12 1.76
C LEU A 83 -14.01 8.51 3.13
N GLN A 84 -13.67 9.36 4.09
CA GLN A 84 -13.62 9.02 5.50
C GLN A 84 -14.47 10.04 6.27
N VAL A 85 -15.28 9.54 7.19
CA VAL A 85 -16.09 10.36 8.10
C VAL A 85 -15.69 9.99 9.52
N ASP A 86 -15.33 10.99 10.31
CA ASP A 86 -15.06 10.79 11.74
C ASP A 86 -16.25 11.15 12.64
N SER A 87 -16.14 10.84 13.93
CA SER A 87 -17.17 11.15 14.93
C SER A 87 -17.47 12.63 15.10
N ASN A 88 -16.55 13.51 14.69
CA ASN A 88 -16.73 14.95 14.78
C ASN A 88 -17.58 15.49 13.63
N GLY A 89 -17.87 14.64 12.63
CA GLY A 89 -18.61 15.00 11.42
C GLY A 89 -17.71 15.52 10.31
N ASP A 90 -16.39 15.45 10.47
CA ASP A 90 -15.44 15.88 9.45
C ASP A 90 -15.40 14.86 8.32
N LEU A 91 -15.59 15.34 7.08
CA LEU A 91 -15.47 14.55 5.86
C LEU A 91 -14.08 14.76 5.26
N LEU A 92 -13.32 13.67 5.16
CA LEU A 92 -12.02 13.64 4.52
C LEU A 92 -12.10 12.88 3.20
N VAL A 93 -11.62 13.51 2.12
CA VAL A 93 -11.46 12.85 0.82
C VAL A 93 -10.14 12.11 0.81
N LEU A 94 -10.20 10.79 0.64
CA LEU A 94 -9.04 9.93 0.48
C LEU A 94 -8.69 9.83 -1.00
N GLN A 95 -7.49 10.24 -1.38
CA GLN A 95 -7.02 10.15 -2.76
C GLN A 95 -5.61 9.56 -2.79
N ARG A 96 -5.39 8.60 -3.68
CA ARG A 96 -4.06 8.02 -3.92
C ARG A 96 -3.86 7.81 -5.40
N LEU A 97 -2.70 8.21 -5.89
CA LEU A 97 -2.26 7.93 -7.24
C LEU A 97 -0.82 7.43 -7.16
N SER A 98 -0.54 6.26 -7.72
CA SER A 98 0.80 5.67 -7.72
C SER A 98 1.08 5.06 -9.08
N ALA A 99 2.23 5.37 -9.67
CA ALA A 99 2.67 4.79 -10.92
C ALA A 99 4.10 4.30 -10.79
N ARG A 100 4.35 3.08 -11.24
CA ARG A 100 5.68 2.51 -11.45
C ARG A 100 5.80 2.19 -12.93
N ILE A 101 6.74 2.82 -13.60
CA ILE A 101 7.06 2.59 -15.00
C ILE A 101 8.42 1.90 -15.04
N VAL A 102 8.43 0.61 -15.39
CA VAL A 102 9.66 -0.16 -15.55
C VAL A 102 10.23 0.14 -16.93
N LEU A 103 11.56 0.10 -17.05
CA LEU A 103 12.28 0.28 -18.30
C LEU A 103 12.97 -1.04 -18.71
N PRO A 104 12.27 -1.95 -19.43
CA PRO A 104 12.80 -3.25 -19.83
C PRO A 104 14.09 -3.22 -20.64
N ARG A 105 14.30 -2.20 -21.49
CA ARG A 105 15.55 -2.09 -22.26
C ARG A 105 16.77 -1.85 -21.38
N LEU A 106 16.57 -1.37 -20.14
CA LEU A 106 17.61 -1.19 -19.13
C LEU A 106 17.69 -2.40 -18.16
N GLU A 107 17.45 -3.61 -18.68
CA GLU A 107 17.42 -4.87 -17.91
C GLU A 107 16.49 -4.82 -16.69
N GLU A 108 15.44 -3.99 -16.73
CA GLU A 108 14.53 -3.73 -15.60
C GLU A 108 15.23 -3.20 -14.33
N ARG A 109 16.48 -2.71 -14.46
CA ARG A 109 17.23 -2.10 -13.34
C ARG A 109 16.81 -0.66 -13.08
N VAL A 110 16.15 -0.03 -14.05
CA VAL A 110 15.70 1.36 -13.94
C VAL A 110 14.18 1.41 -13.97
N SER A 111 13.60 2.20 -13.08
CA SER A 111 12.16 2.46 -13.06
C SER A 111 11.85 3.88 -12.61
N LEU A 112 10.86 4.51 -13.26
CA LEU A 112 10.31 5.80 -12.85
C LEU A 112 9.14 5.55 -11.89
N TYR A 113 9.14 6.24 -10.77
CA TYR A 113 8.07 6.23 -9.77
C TYR A 113 7.42 7.58 -9.73
N PHE A 114 6.10 7.55 -9.61
CA PHE A 114 5.28 8.69 -9.27
C PHE A 114 4.33 8.27 -8.14
N SER A 115 4.18 9.07 -7.11
CA SER A 115 3.17 8.83 -6.09
C SER A 115 2.59 10.13 -5.53
N GLY A 116 1.30 10.14 -5.23
CA GLY A 116 0.62 11.21 -4.51
C GLY A 116 0.92 11.19 -3.00
N GLU A 117 0.64 12.29 -2.31
CA GLU A 117 0.84 12.45 -0.86
C GLU A 117 0.15 11.35 -0.03
N GLY A 118 0.81 10.96 1.07
CA GLY A 118 0.36 9.93 2.01
C GLY A 118 1.15 8.63 1.91
N GLU A 119 1.71 8.29 0.75
CA GLU A 119 2.52 7.09 0.62
C GLU A 119 3.82 7.21 1.43
N ASP A 120 4.08 6.24 2.32
CA ASP A 120 5.42 6.03 2.87
C ASP A 120 6.38 5.84 1.68
N LEU A 121 7.16 6.88 1.41
CA LEU A 121 8.09 6.93 0.28
C LEU A 121 9.28 5.99 0.50
N ASP A 122 9.54 5.65 1.77
CA ASP A 122 10.58 4.74 2.23
C ASP A 122 10.19 3.26 2.00
N ARG A 123 8.94 2.96 1.58
CA ARG A 123 8.49 1.59 1.26
C ARG A 123 8.55 1.33 -0.25
N THR A 124 9.25 0.27 -0.63
CA THR A 124 9.27 -0.19 -2.02
C THR A 124 7.90 -0.73 -2.44
N GLU A 125 7.56 -0.62 -3.73
CA GLU A 125 6.30 -1.17 -4.24
C GLU A 125 6.16 -2.69 -4.04
N GLU A 126 7.26 -3.46 -3.96
CA GLU A 126 7.21 -4.89 -3.62
C GLU A 126 6.73 -5.12 -2.17
N GLU A 127 7.06 -4.20 -1.26
CA GLU A 127 6.60 -4.20 0.13
C GLU A 127 5.18 -3.65 0.27
N LYS A 128 4.80 -2.65 -0.55
CA LYS A 128 3.42 -2.17 -0.68
C LYS A 128 2.50 -3.23 -1.29
N SER A 129 3.02 -4.08 -2.18
CA SER A 129 2.26 -5.14 -2.85
C SER A 129 2.03 -6.39 -1.99
N THR A 130 2.73 -6.56 -0.86
CA THR A 130 2.54 -7.70 0.06
C THR A 130 1.57 -7.43 1.21
N SER A 131 1.09 -6.19 1.37
CA SER A 131 -0.08 -5.88 2.20
C SER A 131 -1.18 -5.33 1.29
N PRO A 132 -2.27 -6.07 1.03
CA PRO A 132 -3.40 -5.57 0.23
C PRO A 132 -4.07 -4.33 0.85
N PHE A 133 -3.79 -4.07 2.12
CA PHE A 133 -4.40 -3.05 2.95
C PHE A 133 -3.37 -1.96 3.19
N TYR A 134 -3.68 -0.79 2.66
CA TYR A 134 -2.90 0.40 2.87
C TYR A 134 -3.62 1.24 3.91
N LEU A 135 -2.95 1.46 5.03
CA LEU A 135 -3.40 2.38 6.06
C LEU A 135 -2.53 3.62 5.90
N PRO A 136 -2.98 4.65 5.17
CA PRO A 136 -2.24 5.90 5.19
C PRO A 136 -2.16 6.33 6.66
N ALA A 137 -0.96 6.60 7.14
CA ALA A 137 -0.77 7.43 8.31
C ALA A 137 -1.34 8.81 7.94
N ILE A 138 -2.63 9.01 8.22
CA ILE A 138 -3.26 10.30 7.97
C ILE A 138 -2.77 11.23 9.06
N GLU A 139 -1.77 12.00 8.67
CA GLU A 139 -1.29 13.14 9.41
C GLU A 139 -2.18 14.35 9.06
N SER A 140 -3.04 14.71 10.00
CA SER A 140 -3.85 15.94 10.04
C SER A 140 -4.95 16.13 8.95
N THR A 141 -6.03 16.77 9.39
CA THR A 141 -7.30 17.08 8.70
C THR A 141 -7.18 18.09 7.54
N ARG A 142 -5.97 18.39 7.04
CA ARG A 142 -5.75 19.37 5.96
C ARG A 142 -5.36 18.68 4.67
N VAL A 143 -6.13 18.92 3.61
CA VAL A 143 -5.76 18.57 2.24
C VAL A 143 -4.45 19.29 1.90
N ARG A 144 -3.33 18.57 1.99
CA ARG A 144 -2.06 19.01 1.43
C ARG A 144 -1.94 18.40 0.03
N PHE A 145 -1.58 19.22 -0.94
CA PHE A 145 -1.28 18.79 -2.30
C PHE A 145 0.21 18.50 -2.36
N GLY A 146 0.56 17.22 -2.46
CA GLY A 146 1.92 16.78 -2.64
C GLY A 146 2.03 15.61 -3.59
N PHE A 147 3.18 15.52 -4.25
CA PHE A 147 3.54 14.39 -5.09
C PHE A 147 5.03 14.07 -4.90
N ASN A 148 5.41 12.86 -5.26
CA ASN A 148 6.79 12.41 -5.32
C ASN A 148 7.05 11.84 -6.70
N THR A 149 8.21 12.16 -7.26
CA THR A 149 8.69 11.53 -8.48
C THR A 149 10.13 11.10 -8.30
N SER A 150 10.48 9.88 -8.66
CA SER A 150 11.84 9.40 -8.52
C SER A 150 12.25 8.40 -9.59
N LEU A 151 13.53 8.44 -9.93
CA LEU A 151 14.18 7.44 -10.74
C LEU A 151 14.87 6.46 -9.79
N ARG A 152 14.51 5.18 -9.90
CA ARG A 152 15.12 4.11 -9.12
C ARG A 152 16.11 3.36 -9.98
N PHE A 153 17.24 3.04 -9.37
CA PHE A 153 18.30 2.21 -9.91
C PHE A 153 18.51 1.00 -9.00
N VAL A 154 18.32 -0.20 -9.51
CA VAL A 154 18.58 -1.46 -8.79
C VAL A 154 20.03 -1.86 -9.07
N PHE A 155 20.89 -1.78 -8.06
CA PHE A 155 22.29 -2.19 -8.17
C PHE A 155 22.41 -3.70 -8.20
N THR A 156 21.74 -4.37 -7.25
CA THR A 156 21.75 -5.82 -7.16
C THR A 156 20.47 -6.33 -6.52
N LYS A 157 20.00 -7.48 -7.02
CA LYS A 157 18.75 -8.11 -6.59
C LYS A 157 18.90 -9.62 -6.64
N SER A 158 18.43 -10.28 -5.60
CA SER A 158 18.24 -11.74 -5.52
C SER A 158 16.97 -12.05 -4.73
N ASP A 159 16.70 -13.32 -4.49
CA ASP A 159 15.59 -13.74 -3.62
C ASP A 159 15.82 -13.35 -2.13
N ILE A 160 17.07 -13.07 -1.75
CA ILE A 160 17.48 -12.83 -0.35
C ILE A 160 17.83 -11.36 -0.10
N TYR A 161 18.22 -10.60 -1.11
CA TYR A 161 18.62 -9.21 -0.92
C TYR A 161 18.24 -8.30 -2.09
N LEU A 162 18.05 -7.02 -1.79
CA LEU A 162 17.85 -5.95 -2.77
C LEU A 162 18.66 -4.73 -2.33
N VAL A 163 19.48 -4.19 -3.22
CA VAL A 163 20.18 -2.92 -3.02
C VAL A 163 19.86 -2.01 -4.19
N GLN A 164 19.40 -0.80 -3.89
CA GLN A 164 18.92 0.15 -4.88
C GLN A 164 19.19 1.57 -4.43
N ASN A 165 19.19 2.49 -5.39
CA ASN A 165 19.19 3.92 -5.15
C ASN A 165 17.96 4.57 -5.78
N GLN A 166 17.48 5.65 -5.18
CA GLN A 166 16.42 6.48 -5.71
C GLN A 166 16.89 7.93 -5.73
N LEU A 167 16.79 8.56 -6.90
CA LEU A 167 17.01 9.99 -7.09
C LEU A 167 15.68 10.62 -7.47
N GLY A 168 15.19 11.57 -6.71
CA GLY A 168 13.85 12.11 -6.93
C GLY A 168 13.64 13.51 -6.41
N VAL A 169 12.41 13.96 -6.57
CA VAL A 169 11.93 15.23 -6.04
C VAL A 169 10.57 15.00 -5.40
N ARG A 170 10.47 15.37 -4.14
CA ARG A 170 9.22 15.45 -3.38
C ARG A 170 8.69 16.87 -3.48
N PHE A 171 7.40 17.04 -3.68
CA PHE A 171 6.74 18.34 -3.65
C PHE A 171 5.76 18.36 -2.49
N ARG A 172 6.01 19.23 -1.49
CA ARG A 172 5.08 19.54 -0.39
C ARG A 172 5.41 20.92 0.20
N PRO A 173 4.53 21.92 0.09
CA PRO A 173 4.35 22.82 -1.08
C PRO A 173 5.63 23.37 -1.76
N ASN A 174 6.83 23.02 -1.29
CA ASN A 174 8.10 23.31 -1.93
C ASN A 174 8.67 22.04 -2.57
N LEU A 175 9.52 22.22 -3.59
CA LEU A 175 10.31 21.12 -4.14
C LEU A 175 11.43 20.76 -3.15
N ASP A 176 11.57 19.47 -2.90
CA ASP A 176 12.50 18.87 -1.96
C ASP A 176 13.18 17.70 -2.69
N PRO A 177 14.24 18.00 -3.48
CA PRO A 177 15.08 16.98 -4.10
C PRO A 177 15.67 16.05 -3.06
N TYR A 178 15.81 14.78 -3.42
CA TYR A 178 16.39 13.78 -2.54
C TYR A 178 17.17 12.72 -3.29
N ASN A 179 18.08 12.10 -2.55
CA ASN A 179 18.78 10.89 -2.95
C ASN A 179 18.73 9.89 -1.80
N GLU A 180 18.40 8.63 -2.08
CA GLU A 180 18.28 7.58 -1.08
C GLU A 180 18.95 6.29 -1.57
N LEU A 181 19.91 5.78 -0.80
CA LEU A 181 20.47 4.45 -0.95
C LEU A 181 19.78 3.52 0.05
N SER A 182 19.19 2.43 -0.43
CA SER A 182 18.49 1.46 0.42
C SER A 182 18.96 0.03 0.16
N GLY A 183 18.98 -0.75 1.24
CA GLY A 183 19.27 -2.17 1.25
C GLY A 183 18.22 -2.92 2.05
N GLN A 184 17.77 -4.06 1.53
CA GLN A 184 16.82 -4.95 2.19
C GLN A 184 17.30 -6.39 2.12
N LEU A 185 17.07 -7.15 3.19
CA LEU A 185 17.23 -8.59 3.23
C LEU A 185 15.87 -9.30 3.34
N ARG A 186 15.81 -10.57 2.91
CA ARG A 186 14.65 -11.47 3.01
C ARG A 186 15.14 -12.81 3.52
N ILE A 187 15.01 -13.03 4.83
CA ILE A 187 15.59 -14.17 5.53
C ILE A 187 14.45 -15.09 6.00
N PRO A 188 14.20 -16.23 5.34
CA PRO A 188 13.26 -17.22 5.83
C PRO A 188 13.82 -17.90 7.08
N LEU A 189 13.08 -17.82 8.19
CA LEU A 189 13.43 -18.45 9.47
C LEU A 189 12.54 -19.68 9.66
N GLY A 190 13.06 -20.84 9.27
CA GLY A 190 12.28 -22.07 9.19
C GLY A 190 11.18 -21.99 8.13
N ARG A 191 10.03 -22.65 8.38
CA ARG A 191 8.94 -22.75 7.39
C ARG A 191 7.85 -21.70 7.52
N LYS A 192 7.80 -20.97 8.64
CA LYS A 192 6.66 -20.10 8.98
C LYS A 192 7.05 -18.64 9.17
N PHE A 193 8.32 -18.32 9.33
CA PHE A 193 8.76 -16.95 9.58
C PHE A 193 9.54 -16.41 8.38
N LEU A 194 9.30 -15.13 8.06
CA LEU A 194 10.10 -14.38 7.11
C LEU A 194 10.50 -13.06 7.77
N TRP A 195 11.81 -12.89 7.99
CA TRP A 195 12.37 -11.67 8.54
C TRP A 195 12.94 -10.80 7.43
N GLN A 196 12.56 -9.53 7.38
CA GLN A 196 12.95 -8.60 6.32
C GLN A 196 13.50 -7.31 6.93
N PRO A 197 14.74 -7.31 7.43
CA PRO A 197 15.39 -6.08 7.87
C PRO A 197 15.76 -5.23 6.66
N GLY A 198 15.66 -3.91 6.83
CA GLY A 198 16.02 -2.92 5.83
C GLY A 198 16.74 -1.74 6.44
N GLN A 199 17.62 -1.12 5.66
CA GLN A 199 18.33 0.10 6.01
C GLN A 199 18.33 1.03 4.81
N SER A 200 17.97 2.28 5.04
CA SER A 200 18.08 3.37 4.08
C SER A 200 18.98 4.46 4.65
N PHE A 201 19.78 5.07 3.77
CA PHE A 201 20.51 6.30 4.01
C PHE A 201 20.10 7.30 2.94
N TYR A 202 19.65 8.48 3.35
CA TYR A 202 19.18 9.49 2.44
C TYR A 202 19.79 10.86 2.71
N TRP A 203 19.71 11.70 1.69
CA TRP A 203 19.86 13.14 1.80
C TRP A 203 18.65 13.80 1.15
N ARG A 204 18.08 14.80 1.81
CA ARG A 204 16.96 15.63 1.31
C ARG A 204 17.35 17.10 1.48
N GLU A 205 16.91 17.96 0.56
CA GLU A 205 17.17 19.40 0.65
C GLU A 205 16.60 20.02 1.93
N SER A 206 15.39 19.62 2.32
CA SER A 206 14.73 20.08 3.55
C SER A 206 15.41 19.58 4.82
N SER A 207 15.58 18.26 4.94
CA SER A 207 15.95 17.61 6.20
C SER A 207 17.43 17.21 6.33
N GLY A 208 18.24 17.47 5.30
CA GLY A 208 19.63 17.04 5.23
C GLY A 208 19.78 15.52 5.19
N PHE A 209 20.88 15.02 5.75
CA PHE A 209 21.15 13.59 5.84
C PHE A 209 20.26 12.91 6.88
N GLY A 210 19.84 11.69 6.59
CA GLY A 210 19.18 10.83 7.55
C GLY A 210 19.30 9.35 7.22
N GLU A 211 18.84 8.54 8.14
CA GLU A 211 18.76 7.11 8.03
C GLU A 211 17.39 6.61 8.49
N THR A 212 16.91 5.55 7.84
CA THR A 212 15.72 4.82 8.26
C THR A 212 16.10 3.35 8.43
N THR A 213 15.86 2.79 9.61
CA THR A 213 16.02 1.36 9.90
C THR A 213 14.65 0.73 10.01
N ARG A 214 14.45 -0.42 9.34
CA ARG A 214 13.19 -1.14 9.31
C ARG A 214 13.36 -2.60 9.67
N TYR A 215 12.39 -3.13 10.40
CA TYR A 215 12.26 -4.55 10.71
C TYR A 215 10.84 -5.03 10.43
N ASP A 216 10.67 -5.95 9.48
CA ASP A 216 9.44 -6.71 9.35
C ASP A 216 9.67 -8.18 9.73
N LEU A 217 8.74 -8.73 10.50
CA LEU A 217 8.67 -10.15 10.80
C LEU A 217 7.27 -10.66 10.45
N ASP A 218 7.20 -11.49 9.41
CA ASP A 218 5.98 -12.17 9.00
C ASP A 218 5.93 -13.56 9.59
N TYR A 219 4.83 -13.90 10.25
CA TYR A 219 4.51 -15.23 10.71
C TYR A 219 3.30 -15.78 9.94
N ALA A 220 3.55 -16.78 9.10
CA ALA A 220 2.52 -17.52 8.38
C ALA A 220 1.77 -18.45 9.35
N LEU A 221 0.64 -17.96 9.86
CA LEU A 221 -0.19 -18.68 10.83
C LEU A 221 -0.84 -19.93 10.19
N LYS A 222 -1.42 -19.74 8.99
CA LYS A 222 -2.03 -20.77 8.14
C LYS A 222 -2.10 -20.26 6.69
N PRO A 223 -2.43 -21.09 5.69
CA PRO A 223 -2.61 -20.61 4.32
C PRO A 223 -3.58 -19.42 4.24
N GLY A 224 -3.10 -18.33 3.65
CA GLY A 224 -3.83 -17.06 3.56
C GLY A 224 -4.03 -16.32 4.89
N ALA A 225 -3.24 -16.58 5.93
CA ALA A 225 -3.26 -15.79 7.16
C ALA A 225 -1.85 -15.51 7.68
N ILE A 226 -1.54 -14.23 7.90
CA ILE A 226 -0.23 -13.75 8.34
C ILE A 226 -0.41 -12.85 9.56
N ILE A 227 0.46 -13.01 10.55
CA ILE A 227 0.70 -11.99 11.57
C ILE A 227 1.98 -11.27 11.18
N ARG A 228 1.95 -9.95 11.08
CA ARG A 228 3.10 -9.10 10.76
C ARG A 228 3.41 -8.21 11.93
N LEU A 229 4.65 -8.28 12.40
CA LEU A 229 5.26 -7.25 13.23
C LEU A 229 6.09 -6.35 12.33
N HIS A 230 5.86 -5.04 12.40
CA HIS A 230 6.59 -4.02 11.66
C HIS A 230 7.13 -3.00 12.65
N GLN A 231 8.41 -2.67 12.53
CA GLN A 231 9.04 -1.58 13.27
C GLN A 231 9.85 -0.74 12.30
N GLU A 232 9.79 0.57 12.47
CA GLU A 232 10.54 1.53 11.69
C GLU A 232 11.08 2.61 12.62
N GLY A 233 12.29 3.08 12.33
CA GLY A 233 12.94 4.14 13.08
C GLY A 233 13.70 5.04 12.14
N THR A 234 13.51 6.35 12.28
CA THR A 234 14.13 7.35 11.42
C THR A 234 14.87 8.38 12.26
N LEU A 235 16.08 8.73 11.81
CA LEU A 235 16.91 9.78 12.36
C LEU A 235 17.42 10.65 11.22
N SER A 236 17.34 11.97 11.35
CA SER A 236 17.87 12.93 10.37
C SER A 236 18.52 14.13 11.04
N GLN A 237 19.22 14.94 10.24
CA GLN A 237 19.87 16.17 10.72
C GLN A 237 18.86 17.24 11.19
N GLU A 238 17.70 17.31 10.55
CA GLU A 238 16.63 18.24 10.92
C GLU A 238 15.68 17.65 11.99
N SER A 239 15.53 16.33 12.05
CA SER A 239 14.63 15.70 13.03
C SER A 239 15.04 16.06 14.45
N ASN A 240 14.09 16.53 15.24
CA ASN A 240 14.27 16.80 16.65
C ASN A 240 14.20 15.50 17.47
N GLY A 241 14.99 14.48 17.13
CA GLY A 241 15.02 13.19 17.81
C GLY A 241 14.81 12.00 16.87
N PHE A 242 14.53 10.85 17.48
CA PHE A 242 14.27 9.59 16.78
C PHE A 242 12.76 9.39 16.62
N GLU A 243 12.31 9.40 15.37
CA GLU A 243 10.96 9.05 14.97
C GLU A 243 10.84 7.53 14.93
N HIS A 244 9.75 6.97 15.46
CA HIS A 244 9.57 5.53 15.49
C HIS A 244 8.12 5.12 15.27
N LEU A 245 7.97 4.00 14.57
CA LEU A 245 6.71 3.36 14.27
C LEU A 245 6.77 1.89 14.71
N HIS A 246 5.70 1.44 15.35
CA HIS A 246 5.49 0.05 15.71
C HIS A 246 4.11 -0.37 15.25
N SER A 247 4.01 -1.47 14.51
CA SER A 247 2.75 -2.00 14.03
C SER A 247 2.68 -3.51 14.23
N LEU A 248 1.54 -3.98 14.71
CA LEU A 248 1.16 -5.38 14.76
C LEU A 248 -0.11 -5.58 13.93
N SER A 249 -0.04 -6.42 12.92
CA SER A 249 -1.14 -6.60 11.97
C SER A 249 -1.47 -8.07 11.77
N TYR A 250 -2.76 -8.38 11.72
CA TYR A 250 -3.28 -9.66 11.27
C TYR A 250 -3.90 -9.50 9.88
N LEU A 251 -3.33 -10.18 8.90
CA LEU A 251 -3.80 -10.18 7.52
C LEU A 251 -4.49 -11.51 7.24
N ARG A 252 -5.71 -11.46 6.72
CA ARG A 252 -6.47 -12.66 6.33
C ARG A 252 -7.00 -12.52 4.92
N GLN A 253 -6.54 -13.43 4.07
CA GLN A 253 -7.10 -13.65 2.74
C GLN A 253 -8.21 -14.71 2.80
N LEU A 254 -9.32 -14.45 2.12
CA LEU A 254 -10.51 -15.29 2.06
C LEU A 254 -10.83 -15.60 0.60
N GLY A 255 -10.22 -16.65 0.06
CA GLY A 255 -10.28 -16.94 -1.37
C GLY A 255 -9.41 -15.97 -2.19
N ASN A 256 -9.72 -15.80 -3.47
CA ASN A 256 -8.87 -15.01 -4.37
C ASN A 256 -9.30 -13.54 -4.48
N GLU A 257 -10.49 -13.21 -3.97
CA GLU A 257 -11.17 -11.96 -4.30
C GLU A 257 -11.29 -11.01 -3.12
N ARG A 258 -11.14 -11.49 -1.88
CA ARG A 258 -11.36 -10.67 -0.69
C ARG A 258 -10.47 -11.03 0.49
N GLY A 259 -10.38 -10.10 1.43
CA GLY A 259 -9.67 -10.29 2.68
C GLY A 259 -9.92 -9.14 3.64
N TYR A 260 -9.28 -9.23 4.80
CA TYR A 260 -9.27 -8.14 5.77
C TYR A 260 -7.93 -8.01 6.50
N VAL A 261 -7.73 -6.82 7.07
CA VAL A 261 -6.66 -6.53 8.02
C VAL A 261 -7.24 -5.97 9.30
N LEU A 262 -6.67 -6.44 10.41
CA LEU A 262 -6.75 -5.81 11.70
C LEU A 262 -5.35 -5.35 12.08
N SER A 263 -5.15 -4.07 12.40
CA SER A 263 -3.86 -3.52 12.80
C SER A 263 -3.94 -2.71 14.08
N LEU A 264 -2.84 -2.75 14.82
CA LEU A 264 -2.54 -1.89 15.96
C LEU A 264 -1.22 -1.19 15.65
N GLU A 265 -1.21 0.12 15.70
CA GLU A 265 -0.06 0.95 15.39
C GLU A 265 0.19 1.94 16.52
N ALA A 266 1.46 2.17 16.82
CA ALA A 266 1.95 3.20 17.73
C ALA A 266 3.07 3.98 17.03
N ARG A 267 2.96 5.31 17.06
CA ARG A 267 3.96 6.24 16.54
C ARG A 267 4.42 7.16 17.67
N GLY A 268 5.71 7.49 17.67
CA GLY A 268 6.26 8.41 18.64
C GLY A 268 7.54 9.08 18.18
N GLU A 269 7.96 10.04 18.98
CA GLU A 269 9.17 10.83 18.81
C GLU A 269 9.93 10.88 20.14
N THR A 270 11.26 10.90 20.10
CA THR A 270 12.06 10.92 21.35
C THR A 270 12.38 12.32 21.87
N SER A 271 12.12 13.38 21.11
CA SER A 271 12.36 14.76 21.52
C SER A 271 11.33 15.69 20.84
N PRO A 272 10.93 16.81 21.45
CA PRO A 272 11.45 17.39 22.71
C PRO A 272 11.00 16.64 23.98
N LYS A 273 10.00 15.76 23.88
CA LYS A 273 9.61 14.82 24.94
C LYS A 273 9.60 13.41 24.36
N LYS A 274 10.11 12.44 25.12
CA LYS A 274 9.99 11.02 24.78
C LYS A 274 8.55 10.59 25.01
N GLN A 275 7.73 10.64 23.96
CA GLN A 275 6.33 10.28 24.05
C GLN A 275 5.83 9.66 22.76
N MET A 276 4.86 8.76 22.92
CA MET A 276 4.04 8.31 21.81
C MET A 276 3.15 9.49 21.42
N THR A 277 3.09 9.79 20.12
CA THR A 277 2.28 10.90 19.58
C THR A 277 0.95 10.39 19.06
N GLN A 278 0.88 9.11 18.67
CA GLN A 278 -0.33 8.52 18.12
C GLN A 278 -0.42 7.01 18.38
N TYR A 279 -1.64 6.56 18.64
CA TYR A 279 -2.06 5.16 18.50
C TYR A 279 -3.17 5.06 17.46
N LEU A 280 -3.15 3.99 16.68
CA LEU A 280 -4.16 3.74 15.66
C LEU A 280 -4.57 2.27 15.67
N VAL A 281 -5.88 2.04 15.76
CA VAL A 281 -6.48 0.72 15.54
C VAL A 281 -7.23 0.78 14.22
N VAL A 282 -6.98 -0.18 13.32
CA VAL A 282 -7.71 -0.24 12.05
C VAL A 282 -8.25 -1.63 11.79
N PHE A 283 -9.52 -1.67 11.36
CA PHE A 283 -10.08 -2.78 10.63
C PHE A 283 -10.35 -2.32 9.19
N ALA A 284 -9.84 -3.07 8.21
CA ALA A 284 -10.04 -2.80 6.80
C ALA A 284 -10.46 -4.09 6.09
N TRP A 285 -11.56 -4.03 5.35
CA TRP A 285 -12.04 -5.07 4.43
C TRP A 285 -11.76 -4.63 3.00
N LYS A 286 -11.27 -5.55 2.18
CA LYS A 286 -10.98 -5.30 0.77
C LYS A 286 -11.50 -6.43 -0.07
N GLU A 287 -12.19 -6.09 -1.14
CA GLU A 287 -12.87 -7.04 -2.01
C GLU A 287 -12.81 -6.58 -3.46
N LEU A 288 -12.56 -7.53 -4.35
CA LEU A 288 -12.65 -7.38 -5.79
C LEU A 288 -14.12 -7.35 -6.17
N VAL A 289 -14.55 -6.25 -6.80
CA VAL A 289 -15.97 -6.01 -7.08
C VAL A 289 -16.31 -5.98 -8.56
N HIS A 290 -15.32 -5.73 -9.42
CA HIS A 290 -15.50 -5.75 -10.87
C HIS A 290 -14.21 -6.18 -11.57
N ARG A 291 -14.35 -7.16 -12.47
CA ARG A 291 -13.23 -7.79 -13.19
C ARG A 291 -12.12 -8.18 -12.21
N ASP A 292 -10.86 -8.18 -12.64
CA ASP A 292 -9.67 -8.48 -11.85
C ASP A 292 -8.86 -7.23 -11.45
N TRP A 293 -9.44 -6.04 -11.65
CA TRP A 293 -8.75 -4.76 -11.52
C TRP A 293 -9.43 -3.72 -10.62
N LEU A 294 -10.72 -3.88 -10.28
CA LEU A 294 -11.45 -2.92 -9.43
C LEU A 294 -11.80 -3.52 -8.07
N TYR A 295 -11.40 -2.83 -7.02
CA TYR A 295 -11.60 -3.24 -5.63
C TYR A 295 -12.37 -2.17 -4.85
N ILE A 296 -13.17 -2.61 -3.90
CA ILE A 296 -13.67 -1.77 -2.81
C ILE A 296 -12.82 -2.04 -1.57
N GLU A 297 -12.50 -0.99 -0.84
CA GLU A 297 -11.94 -1.05 0.51
C GLU A 297 -12.84 -0.26 1.46
N THR A 298 -13.22 -0.86 2.58
CA THR A 298 -14.07 -0.22 3.58
C THR A 298 -13.63 -0.64 4.97
N GLY A 299 -13.83 0.20 5.97
CA GLY A 299 -13.42 -0.16 7.31
C GLY A 299 -13.67 0.90 8.35
N SER A 300 -13.09 0.64 9.52
CA SER A 300 -13.17 1.52 10.68
C SER A 300 -11.78 1.79 11.23
N LYS A 301 -11.55 3.01 11.66
CA LYS A 301 -10.34 3.44 12.35
C LYS A 301 -10.70 3.97 13.73
N LEU A 302 -9.80 3.79 14.68
CA LEU A 302 -9.86 4.45 15.97
C LEU A 302 -8.49 5.09 16.21
N ARG A 303 -8.47 6.43 16.16
CA ARG A 303 -7.25 7.23 16.32
C ARG A 303 -7.22 7.80 17.73
N PHE A 304 -6.04 7.77 18.34
CA PHE A 304 -5.75 8.43 19.60
C PHE A 304 -4.48 9.24 19.37
N SER A 305 -4.56 10.56 19.26
CA SER A 305 -3.37 11.41 19.07
C SER A 305 -3.15 12.36 20.24
N GLU A 306 -1.91 12.80 20.41
CA GLU A 306 -1.56 13.82 21.39
C GLU A 306 -2.37 15.11 21.21
N ASP A 307 -2.60 15.56 19.97
CA ASP A 307 -3.40 16.75 19.64
C ASP A 307 -4.83 16.70 20.20
N ASP A 308 -5.40 15.49 20.28
CA ASP A 308 -6.73 15.23 20.82
C ASP A 308 -6.68 14.76 22.29
N ASN A 309 -5.55 14.95 22.98
CA ASN A 309 -5.28 14.44 24.34
C ASN A 309 -5.53 12.93 24.48
N PHE A 310 -5.25 12.17 23.43
CA PHE A 310 -5.56 10.74 23.29
C PHE A 310 -7.04 10.40 23.49
N ALA A 311 -7.95 11.34 23.25
CA ALA A 311 -9.37 11.01 23.14
C ALA A 311 -9.58 10.10 21.91
N PRO A 312 -10.43 9.07 22.01
CA PRO A 312 -10.74 8.20 20.88
C PRO A 312 -11.51 8.98 19.81
N VAL A 313 -10.96 9.04 18.60
CA VAL A 313 -11.63 9.57 17.41
C VAL A 313 -11.93 8.41 16.46
N PRO A 314 -13.14 7.81 16.54
CA PRO A 314 -13.54 6.77 15.60
C PRO A 314 -13.85 7.39 14.23
N ALA A 315 -13.53 6.64 13.18
CA ALA A 315 -13.85 7.01 11.81
C ALA A 315 -14.25 5.79 10.99
N LEU A 316 -15.13 5.99 10.02
CA LEU A 316 -15.45 5.02 8.98
C LEU A 316 -14.86 5.51 7.66
N PHE A 317 -14.38 4.59 6.85
CA PHE A 317 -13.90 4.92 5.52
C PHE A 317 -14.39 3.94 4.47
N PHE A 318 -14.49 4.44 3.25
CA PHE A 318 -14.83 3.72 2.05
C PHE A 318 -13.92 4.21 0.93
N SER A 319 -13.49 3.33 0.04
CA SER A 319 -12.62 3.64 -1.09
C SER A 319 -12.85 2.69 -2.26
N LEU A 320 -12.74 3.22 -3.45
CA LEU A 320 -12.60 2.47 -4.70
C LEU A 320 -11.14 2.49 -5.11
N ILE A 321 -10.61 1.33 -5.47
CA ILE A 321 -9.22 1.15 -5.89
C ILE A 321 -9.21 0.49 -7.27
N ALA A 322 -8.61 1.16 -8.25
CA ALA A 322 -8.41 0.65 -9.60
C ALA A 322 -6.92 0.36 -9.86
N ASP A 323 -6.65 -0.84 -10.39
CA ASP A 323 -5.31 -1.32 -10.74
C ASP A 323 -5.16 -1.47 -12.26
N PHE A 324 -4.34 -0.62 -12.85
CA PHE A 324 -4.10 -0.57 -14.30
C PHE A 324 -2.80 -1.27 -14.70
N SER A 325 -2.43 -2.36 -14.03
CA SER A 325 -1.31 -3.21 -14.45
C SER A 325 -1.64 -4.05 -15.68
N GLY A 326 -0.64 -4.29 -16.53
CA GLY A 326 -0.75 -5.19 -17.67
C GLY A 326 -0.85 -6.65 -17.23
N ARG A 327 -2.03 -7.12 -16.80
CA ARG A 327 -2.23 -8.55 -16.49
C ARG A 327 -2.56 -9.36 -17.74
N LYS A 328 -1.72 -10.36 -18.04
CA LYS A 328 -2.16 -11.58 -18.72
C LYS A 328 -1.86 -12.75 -17.79
N GLY A 329 -2.92 -13.29 -17.17
CA GLY A 329 -2.93 -14.60 -16.52
C GLY A 329 -1.98 -14.74 -15.33
N ALA A 330 -2.52 -14.68 -14.11
CA ALA A 330 -1.84 -15.24 -12.96
C ALA A 330 -1.67 -16.75 -13.17
N GLN A 331 -0.50 -17.17 -13.67
CA GLN A 331 -0.02 -18.49 -13.33
C GLN A 331 0.64 -18.35 -11.96
N PRO A 332 0.13 -19.03 -10.91
CA PRO A 332 0.74 -18.97 -9.60
C PRO A 332 2.22 -19.39 -9.72
N PRO A 333 3.12 -18.87 -8.87
CA PRO A 333 4.50 -19.32 -8.85
C PRO A 333 4.50 -20.84 -8.78
N SER A 334 5.02 -21.49 -9.82
CA SER A 334 5.25 -22.92 -9.81
C SER A 334 6.14 -23.20 -8.62
N HIS A 335 5.60 -23.87 -7.61
CA HIS A 335 6.42 -24.47 -6.56
C HIS A 335 7.55 -25.23 -7.26
N PRO A 336 8.83 -24.98 -6.92
CA PRO A 336 9.88 -25.85 -7.39
C PRO A 336 9.53 -27.26 -6.89
N ARG A 337 9.30 -28.18 -7.84
CA ARG A 337 9.31 -29.61 -7.57
C ARG A 337 10.67 -29.88 -6.96
N VAL A 338 10.70 -30.16 -5.66
CA VAL A 338 11.88 -30.74 -5.03
C VAL A 338 11.98 -32.14 -5.62
N GLU A 339 12.79 -32.28 -6.66
CA GLU A 339 13.28 -33.60 -7.05
C GLU A 339 14.10 -34.12 -5.88
N SER A 340 13.56 -35.15 -5.22
CA SER A 340 14.26 -35.91 -4.21
C SER A 340 15.39 -36.69 -4.88
N THR A 341 16.60 -36.15 -4.88
CA THR A 341 17.80 -36.95 -5.09
C THR A 341 18.05 -37.78 -3.82
N PRO A 342 18.09 -39.13 -3.90
CA PRO A 342 18.44 -39.94 -2.75
C PRO A 342 19.93 -39.79 -2.44
N VAL A 343 20.25 -39.50 -1.19
CA VAL A 343 21.62 -39.52 -0.66
C VAL A 343 22.03 -41.00 -0.48
N PRO A 344 23.14 -41.47 -1.05
CA PRO A 344 23.65 -42.81 -0.78
C PRO A 344 24.20 -42.88 0.66
N LEU A 345 23.91 -44.00 1.32
CA LEU A 345 24.32 -44.34 2.69
C LEU A 345 25.84 -44.44 2.86
#